data_AF-A0A6B3GXZ3-F1
#
_entry.id   AF-A0A6B3GXZ3-F1
#
_cell.length_a   1.000
_cell.length_b   1.000
_cell.length_c   1.000
_cell.angle_alpha   90.00
_cell.angle_beta   90.00
_cell.angle_gamma   90.00
#
_symmetry.space_group_name_H-M   'P 1'
#
loop_
_entity.id
_entity.type
_entity.pdbx_description
1 polymer ?
#
loop_
_entity_poly.entity_id
_entity_poly.type
_entity_poly.pdbx_seq_one_letter_code
_entity_poly.pdbx_strand_id
1 'polypeptide(L)' 'MGGTVQTDIDPRRLIGRKAFDRKGAKIGTVDEVYLDDATGVPEWAAVRTGLFSRDAFVPL' A
#
# COMPACT_ATOMS: atom_id res chain seq x y z
N MET A 1 18.51 23.77 3.62
CA MET A 1 17.25 23.39 2.95
C MET A 1 17.12 21.87 2.98
N GLY A 2 16.67 21.31 4.10
CA GLY A 2 16.38 19.88 4.21
C GLY A 2 14.90 19.70 3.89
N GLY A 3 14.57 19.42 2.63
CA GLY A 3 13.24 18.97 2.29
C GLY A 3 13.03 17.63 2.95
N THR A 4 12.32 17.60 4.08
CA THR A 4 11.65 16.37 4.52
C THR A 4 10.81 15.96 3.33
N VAL A 5 11.20 14.89 2.65
CA VAL A 5 10.32 14.19 1.74
C VAL A 5 9.24 13.61 2.65
N GLN A 6 8.25 14.44 3.01
CA GLN A 6 6.93 13.95 3.32
C GLN A 6 6.50 13.31 2.00
N THR A 7 6.76 12.01 1.89
CA THR A 7 6.04 11.20 0.94
C THR A 7 4.60 11.26 1.43
N ASP A 8 3.89 12.27 0.95
CA ASP A 8 2.45 12.49 1.11
C ASP A 8 1.72 11.40 0.31
N ILE A 9 2.04 10.15 0.65
CA ILE A 9 1.34 8.98 0.16
C ILE A 9 0.02 9.04 0.90
N ASP A 10 -0.90 9.81 0.34
CA ASP A 10 -2.27 9.82 0.76
C ASP A 10 -2.78 8.37 0.63
N PRO A 11 -3.08 7.69 1.75
CA PRO A 11 -3.43 6.28 1.76
C PRO A 11 -4.61 5.98 0.82
N ARG A 12 -5.52 6.95 0.71
CA ARG A 12 -6.70 6.88 -0.15
C ARG A 12 -6.33 6.83 -1.63
N ARG A 13 -5.20 7.41 -2.01
CA ARG A 13 -4.68 7.33 -3.38
C ARG A 13 -4.08 5.98 -3.70
N LEU A 14 -3.75 5.15 -2.72
CA LEU A 14 -3.23 3.79 -2.96
C LEU A 14 -4.34 2.80 -3.32
N ILE A 15 -5.53 2.99 -2.76
CA ILE A 15 -6.69 2.13 -3.02
C ILE A 15 -7.01 2.09 -4.52
N GLY A 16 -7.16 0.87 -5.06
CA GLY A 16 -7.41 0.63 -6.48
C GLY A 16 -6.18 0.66 -7.39
N ARG A 17 -4.99 1.02 -6.88
CA ARG A 17 -3.75 0.97 -7.67
C ARG A 17 -3.20 -0.46 -7.78
N LYS A 18 -2.55 -0.73 -8.90
CA LYS A 18 -1.84 -2.00 -9.14
C LYS A 18 -0.53 -1.99 -8.36
N ALA A 19 -0.33 -3.01 -7.53
CA ALA A 19 0.93 -3.25 -6.83
C ALA A 19 1.87 -4.10 -7.70
N PHE A 20 3.16 -3.76 -7.71
CA PHE A 20 4.20 -4.47 -8.42
C PHE A 20 5.35 -4.80 -7.46
N ASP A 21 6.00 -5.94 -7.67
CA ASP A 21 7.18 -6.31 -6.90
C ASP A 21 8.44 -5.58 -7.41
N ARG A 22 9.58 -5.79 -6.75
CA ARG A 22 10.87 -5.19 -7.14
C ARG A 22 11.36 -5.63 -8.54
N LYS A 23 10.83 -6.71 -9.09
CA LYS A 23 11.15 -7.23 -10.43
C LYS A 23 10.17 -6.71 -11.49
N GLY A 24 9.19 -5.89 -11.10
CA GLY A 24 8.14 -5.39 -11.99
C GLY A 24 7.01 -6.38 -12.25
N ALA A 25 6.96 -7.50 -11.52
CA ALA A 25 5.86 -8.44 -11.61
C ALA A 25 4.64 -7.88 -10.88
N LYS A 26 3.47 -7.94 -11.53
CA LYS A 26 2.22 -7.49 -10.91
C LYS A 26 1.85 -8.42 -9.75
N ILE A 27 1.78 -7.86 -8.54
CA ILE A 27 1.33 -8.55 -7.34
C ILE A 27 -0.20 -8.58 -7.30
N GLY A 28 -0.86 -7.46 -7.57
CA GLY A 28 -2.31 -7.35 -7.40
C GLY A 28 -2.84 -5.94 -7.44
N THR A 29 -3.99 -5.71 -6.81
CA THR A 29 -4.60 -4.39 -6.59
C THR A 29 -4.69 -4.12 -5.09
N VAL A 30 -4.32 -2.91 -4.66
CA VAL A 30 -4.52 -2.49 -3.26
C VAL A 30 -6.01 -2.32 -3.03
N ASP A 31 -6.59 -3.09 -2.12
CA ASP A 31 -8.01 -2.96 -1.74
C ASP A 31 -8.18 -2.04 -0.52
N GLU A 32 -7.28 -2.10 0.46
CA GLU A 32 -7.35 -1.30 1.70
C GLU A 32 -5.96 -0.91 2.21
N VAL A 33 -5.87 0.20 2.94
CA VAL A 33 -4.66 0.64 3.66
C VAL A 33 -5.01 0.86 5.13
N TYR A 34 -4.27 0.20 6.01
CA TYR A 34 -4.38 0.33 7.45
C TYR A 34 -3.36 1.34 7.96
N LEU A 35 -3.85 2.20 8.86
CA LEU A 35 -3.09 3.25 9.49
C LEU A 35 -2.76 2.81 10.92
N ASP A 36 -1.60 3.22 11.43
CA ASP A 36 -1.29 3.11 12.84
C ASP A 36 -2.27 3.98 13.65
N ASP A 37 -2.92 3.40 14.66
CA ASP A 37 -3.96 4.06 15.44
C ASP A 37 -3.42 5.23 16.30
N ALA A 38 -2.12 5.24 16.62
CA ALA A 38 -1.51 6.26 17.47
C ALA A 38 -1.01 7.48 16.69
N THR A 39 -0.56 7.28 15.45
CA THR A 39 0.12 8.29 14.62
C THR A 39 -0.65 8.65 13.35
N GLY A 40 -1.60 7.80 12.93
CA GLY A 40 -2.37 7.96 11.70
C GLY A 40 -1.56 7.75 10.43
N VAL A 41 -0.34 7.20 10.53
CA VAL A 41 0.53 6.95 9.38
C VAL A 41 0.25 5.58 8.78
N PRO A 42 0.30 5.42 7.45
CA PRO A 42 0.00 4.14 6.81
C PRO A 42 1.13 3.15 7.07
N GLU A 43 0.80 1.99 7.65
CA GLU A 43 1.77 0.94 7.98
C GLU A 43 1.57 -0.32 7.11
N TRP A 44 0.33 -0.68 6.80
CA TRP A 44 0.02 -1.91 6.06
C TRP A 44 -0.94 -1.66 4.90
N ALA A 45 -0.70 -2.33 3.77
CA ALA A 45 -1.62 -2.38 2.63
C ALA A 45 -2.12 -3.81 2.42
N ALA A 46 -3.43 -3.98 2.30
CA ALA A 46 -4.05 -5.21 1.84
C ALA A 46 -4.11 -5.21 0.31
N VAL A 47 -3.41 -6.17 -0.29
CA VAL A 47 -3.31 -6.34 -1.74
C VAL A 47 -4.02 -7.62 -2.15
N ARG A 48 -5.09 -7.48 -2.93
CA ARG A 48 -5.78 -8.59 -3.55
C ARG A 48 -5.00 -9.06 -4.78
N THR A 49 -4.46 -10.26 -4.69
CA THR A 49 -3.55 -10.83 -5.70
C THR A 49 -4.26 -11.63 -6.79
N GLY A 50 -5.54 -11.99 -6.61
CA GLY A 50 -6.36 -12.68 -7.62
C GLY A 50 -7.77 -13.05 -7.14
N LEU A 51 -8.59 -13.64 -8.03
CA LEU A 51 -10.01 -14.00 -7.75
C LEU A 51 -10.20 -15.15 -6.74
N PHE A 52 -9.13 -15.88 -6.41
CA PHE A 52 -9.16 -17.04 -5.49
C PHE A 52 -8.00 -17.03 -4.49
N SER A 53 -7.21 -15.97 -4.50
CA SER A 53 -6.01 -15.83 -3.68
C SER A 53 -6.36 -15.00 -2.45
N ARG A 54 -5.86 -15.40 -1.28
CA ARG A 54 -6.02 -14.62 -0.05
C ARG A 54 -5.35 -13.25 -0.22
N ASP A 55 -5.90 -12.24 0.45
CA ASP A 55 -5.28 -10.92 0.50
C ASP A 55 -3.88 -11.01 1.13
N ALA A 56 -2.93 -10.32 0.51
CA ALA A 56 -1.55 -10.24 0.96
C ALA A 56 -1.35 -8.92 1.70
N PHE A 57 -0.76 -8.98 2.89
CA PHE A 57 -0.43 -7.79 3.68
C PHE A 57 1.01 -7.36 3.37
N VAL A 58 1.17 -6.12 2.93
CA VAL A 58 2.47 -5.54 2.54
C VAL A 58 2.74 -4.32 3.43
N PRO A 59 3.90 -4.24 4.12
CA PRO A 59 4.28 -3.05 4.87
C PRO A 59 4.65 -1.89 3.93
N LEU A 60 4.34 -0.65 4.33
CA LEU A 60 4.53 0.58 3.54
C LEU A 60 5.81 1.35 3.90
#